data_AF-A0A3B9EB99-F1
#
_entry.id   AF-A0A3B9EB99-F1
#
_cell.length_a   1.000
_cell.length_b   1.000
_cell.length_c   1.000
_cell.angle_alpha   90.00
_cell.angle_beta   90.00
_cell.angle_gamma   90.00
#
_symmetry.space_group_name_H-M   'P 1'
#
loop_
_entity.id
_entity.type
_entity.pdbx_description
1 polymer ?
#
loop_
_entity_poly.entity_id
_entity_poly.type
_entity_poly.pdbx_seq_one_letter_code
_entity_poly.pdbx_strand_id
1 'polypeptide(L)'
;MAARNRGSAQKFRFIDGPITANNPMGVHHAWGRTYKDLYHRYKAMQGYDARYQNGFDCQGLWVEVEVEKELGFKSKKDIETYGIDRFVEKCKERVDKFSQVQTEQSRRLGYWMDWDNSYFTMAPDNNYAIWHFLKKC
;
A
#
# COMPACT_ATOMS: atom_id res chain seq x y z
N MET A 1 -1.41 -19.32 -13.66
CA MET A 1 0.00 -19.68 -13.32
C MET A 1 0.25 -19.61 -11.82
N ALA A 2 -0.08 -18.50 -11.15
CA ALA A 2 0.09 -18.37 -9.69
C ALA A 2 -0.53 -19.55 -8.90
N ALA A 3 -1.80 -19.92 -9.18
CA ALA A 3 -2.45 -21.06 -8.55
C ALA A 3 -1.77 -22.41 -8.86
N ARG A 4 -1.21 -22.57 -10.07
CA ARG A 4 -0.54 -23.80 -10.51
C ARG A 4 0.78 -24.04 -9.78
N ASN A 5 1.52 -22.97 -9.48
CA ASN A 5 2.85 -23.07 -8.88
C ASN A 5 2.81 -23.06 -7.34
N ARG A 6 1.64 -22.88 -6.73
CA ARG A 6 1.48 -22.85 -5.27
C ARG A 6 2.01 -24.15 -4.66
N GLY A 7 2.92 -24.06 -3.70
CA GLY A 7 3.54 -25.23 -3.08
C GLY A 7 4.76 -25.78 -3.82
N SER A 8 5.23 -25.12 -4.89
CA SER A 8 6.50 -25.45 -5.53
C SER A 8 7.67 -25.35 -4.54
N ALA A 9 8.63 -26.26 -4.66
CA ALA A 9 9.86 -26.24 -3.88
C ALA A 9 10.72 -25.00 -4.18
N GLN A 10 10.62 -24.46 -5.40
CA GLN A 10 11.34 -23.27 -5.82
C GLN A 10 10.51 -22.03 -5.48
N LYS A 11 11.04 -21.18 -4.59
CA LYS A 11 10.36 -19.97 -4.12
C LYS A 11 11.01 -18.71 -4.68
N PHE A 12 10.19 -17.76 -5.10
CA PHE A 12 10.61 -16.40 -5.44
C PHE A 12 9.98 -15.42 -4.46
N ARG A 13 10.81 -14.75 -3.65
CA ARG A 13 10.36 -13.78 -2.66
C ARG A 13 10.59 -12.38 -3.22
N PHE A 14 9.49 -11.68 -3.46
CA PHE A 14 9.48 -10.28 -3.80
C PHE A 14 8.69 -9.53 -2.73
N ILE A 15 9.20 -8.37 -2.32
CA ILE A 15 8.53 -7.46 -1.40
C ILE A 15 8.23 -6.22 -2.22
N ASP A 16 6.94 -5.96 -2.44
CA ASP A 16 6.52 -4.77 -3.16
C ASP A 16 6.69 -3.55 -2.24
N GLY A 17 7.39 -2.52 -2.72
CA GLY A 17 7.44 -1.25 -2.03
C GLY A 17 6.03 -0.65 -1.98
N PRO A 18 5.46 -0.40 -0.80
CA PRO A 18 4.07 0.03 -0.69
C PRO A 18 3.90 1.42 -1.33
N ILE A 19 2.82 1.61 -2.08
CA ILE A 19 2.46 2.92 -2.63
C ILE A 19 1.75 3.73 -1.54
N THR A 20 2.03 5.03 -1.44
CA THR A 20 1.28 5.89 -0.53
C THR A 20 -0.17 6.02 -1.00
N ALA A 21 -1.11 5.68 -0.13
CA ALA A 21 -2.55 5.70 -0.41
C ALA A 21 -3.15 7.11 -0.26
N ASN A 22 -2.54 8.12 -0.88
CA ASN A 22 -2.96 9.52 -0.73
C ASN A 22 -3.59 10.14 -1.98
N ASN A 23 -3.33 9.60 -3.19
CA ASN A 23 -3.77 10.18 -4.46
C ASN A 23 -3.91 9.11 -5.55
N PRO A 24 -4.55 9.39 -6.71
CA PRO A 24 -4.59 8.45 -7.82
C PRO A 24 -3.18 8.17 -8.36
N MET A 25 -2.99 7.00 -8.96
CA MET A 25 -1.72 6.64 -9.59
C MET A 25 -1.40 7.55 -10.79
N GLY A 26 -0.26 8.25 -10.74
CA GLY A 26 0.40 8.83 -11.92
C GLY A 26 1.15 7.80 -12.79
N VAL A 27 1.57 8.23 -13.99
CA VAL A 27 2.25 7.38 -15.00
C VAL A 27 3.52 6.70 -14.47
N HIS A 28 4.27 7.37 -13.60
CA HIS A 28 5.48 6.80 -13.00
C HIS A 28 5.18 5.54 -12.14
N HIS A 29 4.00 5.46 -11.51
CA HIS A 29 3.59 4.23 -10.82
C HIS A 29 3.34 3.09 -11.79
N ALA A 30 2.71 3.38 -12.93
CA ALA A 30 2.47 2.37 -13.97
C ALA A 30 3.78 1.83 -14.52
N TRP A 31 4.78 2.69 -14.69
CA TRP A 31 6.12 2.27 -15.11
C TRP A 31 6.76 1.30 -14.12
N GLY A 32 6.81 1.66 -12.82
CA GLY A 32 7.36 0.81 -11.78
C GLY A 32 6.62 -0.53 -11.64
N ARG A 33 5.28 -0.49 -11.64
CA ARG A 33 4.45 -1.70 -11.54
C ARG A 33 4.61 -2.63 -12.74
N THR A 34 4.75 -2.08 -13.96
CA THR A 34 5.00 -2.88 -15.18
C THR A 34 6.28 -3.71 -15.06
N TYR A 35 7.38 -3.12 -14.58
CA TYR A 35 8.62 -3.88 -14.39
C TYR A 35 8.48 -4.98 -13.34
N LYS A 36 7.86 -4.67 -12.20
CA LYS A 36 7.64 -5.64 -11.13
C LYS A 36 6.79 -6.81 -11.62
N ASP A 37 5.73 -6.53 -12.36
CA ASP A 37 4.83 -7.53 -12.95
C ASP A 37 5.56 -8.44 -13.95
N LEU A 38 6.39 -7.86 -14.82
CA LEU A 38 7.17 -8.59 -15.81
C LEU A 38 8.06 -9.64 -15.14
N TYR A 39 8.77 -9.26 -14.07
CA TYR A 39 9.60 -10.20 -13.33
C TYR A 39 8.78 -11.27 -12.59
N HIS A 40 7.65 -10.89 -11.99
CA HIS A 40 6.74 -11.86 -11.36
C HIS A 40 6.23 -12.91 -12.35
N ARG A 41 5.81 -12.48 -13.54
CA ARG A 41 5.35 -13.39 -14.60
C ARG A 41 6.48 -14.26 -15.13
N TYR A 42 7.65 -13.69 -15.35
CA TYR A 42 8.85 -14.43 -15.76
C TYR A 42 9.15 -15.56 -14.77
N LYS A 43 9.19 -15.27 -13.47
CA LYS A 43 9.40 -16.29 -12.42
C LYS A 43 8.27 -17.30 -12.33
N ALA A 44 7.02 -16.88 -12.53
CA ALA A 44 5.90 -17.80 -12.59
C ALA A 44 5.98 -18.77 -13.78
N MET A 45 6.45 -18.30 -14.96
CA MET A 45 6.66 -19.17 -16.12
C MET A 45 7.77 -20.21 -15.89
N GLN A 46 8.76 -19.88 -15.05
CA GLN A 46 9.81 -20.81 -14.63
C GLN A 46 9.38 -21.80 -13.52
N GLY A 47 8.12 -21.75 -13.06
CA GLY A 47 7.60 -22.70 -12.06
C GLY A 47 7.84 -22.30 -10.59
N TYR A 48 8.28 -21.07 -10.32
CA TYR A 48 8.46 -20.59 -8.95
C TYR A 48 7.12 -20.31 -8.27
N ASP A 49 7.03 -20.64 -6.98
CA ASP A 49 5.99 -20.15 -6.06
C ASP A 49 6.38 -18.74 -5.57
N ALA A 50 5.55 -17.75 -5.89
CA ALA A 50 5.81 -16.34 -5.59
C ALA A 50 4.73 -15.75 -4.68
N ARG A 51 5.13 -14.79 -3.85
CA ARG A 51 4.20 -13.99 -3.05
C ARG A 51 3.67 -12.85 -3.91
N TYR A 52 2.36 -12.79 -4.07
CA TYR A 52 1.66 -11.75 -4.84
C TYR A 52 0.94 -10.80 -3.89
N GLN A 53 1.66 -10.05 -3.06
CA GLN A 53 1.03 -9.18 -2.06
C GLN A 53 1.38 -7.72 -2.31
N ASN A 54 0.35 -6.90 -2.51
CA ASN A 54 0.48 -5.44 -2.60
C ASN A 54 0.49 -4.83 -1.19
N GLY A 55 1.13 -3.66 -1.06
CA GLY A 55 1.14 -2.87 0.15
C GLY A 55 0.66 -1.44 -0.08
N PHE A 56 0.00 -0.88 0.93
CA PHE A 56 -0.35 0.53 1.01
C PHE A 56 0.37 1.19 2.18
N ASP A 57 1.04 2.28 1.89
CA ASP A 57 1.58 3.19 2.90
C ASP A 57 0.50 4.22 3.26
N CYS A 58 0.07 4.16 4.51
CA CYS A 58 -1.16 4.76 5.02
C CYS A 58 -0.90 5.91 6.02
N GLN A 59 0.36 6.15 6.38
CA GLN A 59 0.71 7.01 7.51
C GLN A 59 1.65 8.15 7.10
N GLY A 60 1.68 9.19 7.92
CA GLY A 60 2.63 10.30 7.79
C GLY A 60 2.21 11.41 6.84
N LEU A 61 3.18 12.29 6.59
CA LEU A 61 2.95 13.65 6.08
C LEU A 61 2.21 13.71 4.74
N TRP A 62 2.48 12.77 3.84
CA TRP A 62 1.88 12.76 2.50
C TRP A 62 0.36 12.53 2.51
N VAL A 63 -0.18 11.90 3.55
CA VAL A 63 -1.63 11.75 3.77
C VAL A 63 -2.15 12.96 4.53
N GLU A 64 -1.48 13.34 5.62
CA GLU A 64 -1.90 14.43 6.50
C GLU A 64 -2.04 15.77 5.77
N VAL A 65 -1.04 16.15 4.95
CA VAL A 65 -1.04 17.41 4.20
C VAL A 65 -2.19 17.49 3.20
N GLU A 66 -2.60 16.37 2.61
CA GLU A 66 -3.70 16.37 1.67
C GLU A 66 -5.05 16.53 2.39
N VAL A 67 -5.19 15.95 3.58
CA VAL A 67 -6.38 16.16 4.44
C VAL A 67 -6.41 17.60 4.97
N GLU A 68 -5.27 18.16 5.39
CA GLU A 68 -5.17 19.58 5.77
C GLU A 68 -5.65 20.50 4.64
N LYS A 69 -5.23 20.23 3.38
CA LYS A 69 -5.69 20.98 2.20
C LYS A 69 -7.18 20.83 1.97
N GLU A 70 -7.74 19.63 2.09
CA GLU A 70 -9.17 19.38 1.92
C GLU A 70 -10.03 20.08 2.98
N LEU A 71 -9.53 20.18 4.21
CA LEU A 71 -10.18 20.86 5.32
C LEU A 71 -9.88 22.37 5.37
N GLY A 72 -8.98 22.86 4.52
CA GLY A 72 -8.57 24.27 4.48
C GLY A 72 -7.73 24.70 5.68
N PHE A 73 -7.07 23.77 6.37
CA PHE A 73 -6.22 24.06 7.52
C PHE A 73 -4.91 24.70 7.09
N LYS A 74 -4.41 25.65 7.89
CA LYS A 74 -3.18 26.40 7.62
C LYS A 74 -2.14 26.23 8.71
N SER A 75 -2.54 25.72 9.87
CA SER A 75 -1.67 25.53 11.01
C SER A 75 -2.04 24.28 11.81
N LYS A 76 -1.09 23.75 12.58
CA LYS A 76 -1.33 22.62 13.49
C LYS A 76 -2.38 22.92 14.55
N LYS A 77 -2.56 24.20 14.92
CA LYS A 77 -3.61 24.62 15.87
C LYS A 77 -5.01 24.39 15.33
N ASP A 78 -5.18 24.42 14.00
CA ASP A 78 -6.47 24.13 13.36
C ASP A 78 -6.84 22.67 13.57
N ILE A 79 -5.86 21.75 13.49
CA ILE A 79 -6.03 20.32 13.78
C ILE A 79 -6.39 20.11 15.25
N GLU A 80 -5.67 20.75 16.17
CA GLU A 80 -5.96 20.64 17.61
C GLU A 80 -7.36 21.15 17.94
N THR A 81 -7.77 22.27 17.34
CA THR A 81 -9.13 22.84 17.50
C THR A 81 -10.19 21.94 16.87
N TYR A 82 -9.88 21.33 15.72
CA TYR A 82 -10.74 20.36 15.06
C TYR A 82 -10.81 19.04 15.83
N GLY A 83 -9.83 18.69 16.64
CA GLY A 83 -9.74 17.41 17.33
C GLY A 83 -8.86 16.41 16.56
N ILE A 84 -7.84 15.90 17.25
CA ILE A 84 -6.84 14.98 16.68
C ILE A 84 -7.50 13.67 16.24
N ASP A 85 -8.44 13.16 17.03
CA ASP A 85 -9.22 11.96 16.72
C ASP A 85 -9.99 12.12 15.40
N ARG A 86 -10.71 13.22 15.23
CA ARG A 86 -11.47 13.52 14.00
C ARG A 86 -10.55 13.68 12.80
N PHE A 87 -9.39 14.32 12.98
CA PHE A 87 -8.39 14.45 11.92
C PHE A 87 -7.82 13.09 11.49
N VAL A 88 -7.49 12.23 12.46
CA VAL A 88 -6.99 10.87 12.20
C VAL A 88 -8.02 10.04 11.43
N GLU A 89 -9.30 10.11 11.79
CA GLU A 89 -10.35 9.43 11.03
C GLU A 89 -10.46 9.94 9.59
N LYS A 90 -10.30 11.25 9.36
CA LYS A 90 -10.24 11.80 7.99
C LYS A 90 -9.04 11.29 7.20
N CYS A 91 -7.87 11.14 7.83
CA CYS A 91 -6.71 10.51 7.20
C CYS A 91 -6.97 9.04 6.81
N LYS A 92 -7.63 8.27 7.68
CA LYS A 92 -8.02 6.88 7.38
C LYS A 92 -9.03 6.80 6.24
N GLU A 93 -10.06 7.64 6.24
CA GLU A 93 -11.05 7.72 5.16
C GLU A 93 -10.37 8.02 3.81
N ARG A 94 -9.36 8.91 3.80
CA ARG A 94 -8.58 9.20 2.60
C ARG A 94 -7.81 7.97 2.11
N VAL A 95 -7.14 7.26 3.01
CA VAL A 95 -6.41 6.01 2.71
C VAL A 95 -7.35 4.97 2.13
N ASP A 96 -8.52 4.76 2.72
CA ASP A 96 -9.50 3.79 2.25
C ASP A 96 -9.98 4.14 0.83
N LYS A 97 -10.28 5.42 0.57
CA LYS A 97 -10.67 5.89 -0.76
C LYS A 97 -9.57 5.65 -1.80
N PHE A 98 -8.35 6.10 -1.54
CA PHE A 98 -7.31 6.06 -2.56
C PHE A 98 -6.66 4.69 -2.72
N SER A 99 -6.63 3.85 -1.68
CA SER A 99 -6.22 2.45 -1.82
C SER A 99 -7.15 1.70 -2.78
N GLN A 100 -8.47 1.93 -2.72
CA GLN A 100 -9.43 1.37 -3.68
C GLN A 100 -9.21 1.90 -5.11
N VAL A 101 -9.06 3.22 -5.26
CA VAL A 101 -8.77 3.84 -6.58
C VAL A 101 -7.50 3.25 -7.19
N GLN A 102 -6.43 3.17 -6.42
CA GLN A 102 -5.14 2.63 -6.87
C GLN A 102 -5.22 1.13 -7.17
N THR A 103 -6.03 0.37 -6.42
CA THR A 103 -6.31 -1.05 -6.69
C THR A 103 -6.97 -1.20 -8.05
N GLU A 104 -8.04 -0.45 -8.34
CA GLU A 104 -8.73 -0.51 -9.63
C GLU A 104 -7.83 -0.06 -10.79
N GLN A 105 -7.06 1.00 -10.60
CA GLN A 105 -6.08 1.43 -11.60
C GLN A 105 -5.00 0.37 -11.85
N SER A 106 -4.57 -0.36 -10.82
CA SER A 106 -3.58 -1.44 -10.95
C SER A 106 -4.15 -2.69 -11.61
N ARG A 107 -5.40 -3.04 -11.31
CA ARG A 107 -6.15 -4.10 -12.00
C ARG A 107 -6.29 -3.78 -13.48
N ARG A 108 -6.62 -2.53 -13.81
CA ARG A 108 -6.72 -2.06 -15.20
C ARG A 108 -5.39 -2.09 -15.95
N LEU A 109 -4.27 -1.84 -15.25
CA LEU A 109 -2.92 -2.00 -15.80
C LEU A 109 -2.55 -3.48 -16.06
N GLY A 110 -3.30 -4.42 -15.47
CA GLY A 110 -3.03 -5.85 -15.55
C GLY A 110 -2.05 -6.37 -14.50
N TYR A 111 -1.73 -5.58 -13.47
CA TYR A 111 -0.77 -5.97 -12.44
C TYR A 111 -1.27 -7.19 -11.64
N TRP A 112 -0.49 -8.26 -11.56
CA TRP A 112 -0.88 -9.49 -10.88
C TRP A 112 -0.57 -9.42 -9.38
N MET A 113 -1.61 -9.24 -8.57
CA MET A 113 -1.56 -9.29 -7.11
C MET A 113 -2.76 -10.04 -6.53
N ASP A 114 -2.61 -10.52 -5.30
CA ASP A 114 -3.68 -10.97 -4.42
C ASP A 114 -4.32 -9.72 -3.78
N TRP A 115 -5.25 -9.11 -4.52
CA TRP A 115 -5.83 -7.82 -4.18
C TRP A 115 -6.62 -7.86 -2.86
N ASP A 116 -7.26 -9.00 -2.57
CA ASP A 116 -8.04 -9.23 -1.35
C ASP A 116 -7.16 -9.34 -0.09
N ASN A 117 -5.85 -9.51 -0.27
CA ASN A 117 -4.88 -9.70 0.81
C ASN A 117 -3.80 -8.61 0.82
N SER A 118 -4.13 -7.39 0.37
CA SER A 118 -3.20 -6.25 0.48
C SER A 118 -2.91 -5.90 1.94
N TYR A 119 -1.67 -5.55 2.27
CA TYR A 119 -1.33 -5.08 3.63
C TYR A 119 -1.35 -3.55 3.71
N PHE A 120 -1.66 -3.05 4.91
CA PHE A 120 -1.75 -1.62 5.19
C PHE A 120 -0.80 -1.28 6.34
N THR A 121 -0.04 -0.19 6.24
CA THR A 121 0.88 0.22 7.33
C THR A 121 0.15 0.61 8.61
N MET A 122 -1.10 1.08 8.52
CA MET A 122 -1.94 1.39 9.68
C MET A 122 -2.54 0.17 10.39
N ALA A 123 -2.39 -1.05 9.85
CA ALA A 123 -2.96 -2.25 10.44
C ALA A 123 -2.33 -2.57 11.81
N PRO A 124 -3.11 -3.10 12.79
CA PRO A 124 -2.60 -3.42 14.12
C PRO A 124 -1.34 -4.29 14.10
N ASP A 125 -1.33 -5.36 13.30
CA ASP A 125 -0.20 -6.28 13.19
C ASP A 125 1.10 -5.57 12.78
N ASN A 126 1.01 -4.60 11.87
CA ASN A 126 2.18 -3.84 11.42
C ASN A 126 2.67 -2.88 12.52
N ASN A 127 1.74 -2.15 13.16
CA ASN A 127 2.07 -1.28 14.29
C ASN A 127 2.74 -2.06 15.43
N TYR A 128 2.21 -3.23 15.79
CA TYR A 128 2.80 -4.08 16.83
C TYR A 128 4.19 -4.62 16.44
N ALA A 129 4.39 -4.98 15.17
CA ALA A 129 5.69 -5.39 14.68
C ALA A 129 6.73 -4.25 14.80
N ILE A 130 6.34 -3.02 14.45
CA ILE A 130 7.19 -1.83 14.60
C ILE A 130 7.50 -1.56 16.07
N TRP A 131 6.50 -1.58 16.95
CA TRP A 131 6.71 -1.36 18.40
C TRP A 131 7.63 -2.41 19.02
N HIS A 132 7.47 -3.66 18.62
CA HIS A 132 8.35 -4.74 19.07
C HIS A 132 9.79 -4.56 18.58
N PHE A 133 9.97 -4.14 17.32
CA PHE A 133 11.28 -3.81 16.78
C PHE A 133 11.94 -2.68 17.59
N LEU A 134 11.23 -1.55 17.79
CA LEU A 134 11.71 -0.39 18.56
C LEU A 134 11.99 -0.72 20.04
N LYS A 135 11.33 -1.73 20.61
CA LYS A 135 11.58 -2.18 21.98
C LYS A 135 12.87 -3.01 22.09
N LYS A 136 13.21 -3.77 21.04
CA LYS A 136 14.32 -4.74 21.06
C LYS A 136 15.64 -4.16 20.57
N CYS A 137 15.56 -3.28 19.57
CA CYS A 137 16.70 -2.65 18.92
C CYS A 137 16.97 -1.29 19.57
#